data_AF-A0A3D5HSP3-F1
#
_entry.id   AF-A0A3D5HSP3-F1
#
_cell.length_a   1.000
_cell.length_b   1.000
_cell.length_c   1.000
_cell.angle_alpha   90.00
_cell.angle_beta   90.00
_cell.angle_gamma   90.00
#
_symmetry.space_group_name_H-M   'P 1'
#
loop_
_entity.id
_entity.type
_entity.pdbx_description
1 polymer ?
#
loop_
_entity_poly.entity_id
_entity_poly.type
_entity_poly.pdbx_seq_one_letter_code
_entity_poly.pdbx_strand_id
1 'polypeptide(L)'
;IYEEVIKDIVKREEGDYVLPISSVLGRGSLVKQESFGGKSLVENAQKVDEAFNNTNGLQEIWNHSHSQFTWKHINLSYHSPWKNMRQISAEMASKKRALDDAKWNRVENEVKLRRLEEQLEKEHELEYWKAVKLKIKLAKLKEGLSQSNTIIEGAMKDVLALNEIYDQLKDQVSNFSEEDVENEEAKAHLKRSLVQCIRDVRQSGHITKGEQEYLEQIGVNPGRMQMMMAKYVAEERVSEDWSSKGLYSFVDHIAIELIDNIGVDKIRMEIMGFDSEYNPEFSSKTKTALVEIDD
;
A
#
# COMPACT_ATOMS: atom_id res chain seq x y z
N ILE A 1 3.09 10.53 -42.61
CA ILE A 1 3.45 10.20 -41.21
C ILE A 1 3.75 11.45 -40.42
N TYR A 2 4.96 11.98 -40.51
CA TYR A 2 5.47 12.92 -39.52
C TYR A 2 4.71 14.26 -39.55
N GLU A 3 4.46 14.81 -40.73
CA GLU A 3 3.69 16.05 -40.91
C GLU A 3 2.22 15.94 -40.49
N GLU A 4 1.64 14.74 -40.56
CA GLU A 4 0.25 14.49 -40.16
C GLU A 4 0.14 14.28 -38.65
N VAL A 5 1.14 13.62 -38.03
CA VAL A 5 1.27 13.53 -36.57
C VAL A 5 1.43 14.93 -35.96
N ILE A 6 2.20 15.82 -36.60
CA ILE A 6 2.27 17.23 -36.18
C ILE A 6 0.91 17.93 -36.30
N LYS A 7 0.17 17.72 -37.40
CA LYS A 7 -1.16 18.34 -37.58
C LYS A 7 -2.13 17.91 -36.48
N ASP A 8 -2.08 16.64 -36.07
CA ASP A 8 -2.92 16.13 -34.98
C ASP A 8 -2.46 16.62 -33.60
N ILE A 9 -1.15 16.79 -33.40
CA ILE A 9 -0.55 17.43 -32.21
C ILE A 9 -0.99 18.89 -32.07
N VAL A 10 -1.01 19.66 -33.16
CA VAL A 10 -1.35 21.09 -33.17
C VAL A 10 -2.86 21.32 -32.98
N LYS A 11 -3.72 20.36 -33.35
CA LYS A 11 -5.17 20.49 -33.19
C LYS A 11 -5.69 20.27 -31.76
N ARG A 12 -4.88 19.74 -30.84
CA ARG A 12 -5.29 19.32 -29.49
C ARG A 12 -4.75 20.25 -28.39
N GLU A 13 -4.79 21.56 -28.61
CA GLU A 13 -4.30 22.53 -27.61
C GLU A 13 -5.21 22.71 -26.38
N GLU A 14 -6.41 22.11 -26.35
CA GLU A 14 -7.34 22.19 -25.21
C GLU A 14 -7.92 20.80 -24.86
N GLY A 15 -7.33 20.12 -23.88
CA GLY A 15 -7.87 18.89 -23.26
C GLY A 15 -7.29 17.56 -23.75
N ASP A 16 -6.84 16.73 -22.79
CA ASP A 16 -6.25 15.39 -22.92
C ASP A 16 -5.33 15.10 -24.11
N TYR A 17 -4.04 15.35 -23.87
CA TYR A 17 -2.97 15.12 -24.81
C TYR A 17 -2.49 13.65 -24.81
N VAL A 18 -3.37 12.70 -25.14
CA VAL A 18 -2.97 11.29 -25.35
C VAL A 18 -3.09 10.95 -26.83
N LEU A 19 -1.96 10.72 -27.50
CA LEU A 19 -1.94 10.39 -28.92
C LEU A 19 -2.31 8.91 -29.11
N PRO A 20 -3.37 8.58 -29.89
CA PRO A 20 -3.70 7.19 -30.17
C PRO A 20 -2.54 6.48 -30.87
N ILE A 21 -2.31 5.22 -30.54
CA ILE A 21 -1.22 4.42 -31.13
C ILE A 21 -1.41 4.29 -32.64
N SER A 22 -2.64 4.14 -33.10
CA SER A 22 -2.97 4.10 -34.54
C SER A 22 -2.63 5.40 -35.27
N SER A 23 -2.58 6.55 -34.59
CA SER A 23 -2.21 7.83 -35.22
C SER A 23 -0.73 7.88 -35.63
N VAL A 24 0.12 7.12 -34.94
CA VAL A 24 1.57 7.03 -35.18
C VAL A 24 1.91 5.81 -36.04
N LEU A 25 1.43 4.62 -35.64
CA LEU A 25 1.76 3.36 -36.31
C LEU A 25 0.88 3.08 -37.53
N GLY A 26 -0.24 3.77 -37.66
CA GLY A 26 -1.20 3.59 -38.76
C GLY A 26 -0.89 4.39 -40.02
N ARG A 27 0.27 5.04 -40.12
CA ARG A 27 0.57 5.99 -41.22
C ARG A 27 1.91 5.71 -41.92
N GLY A 28 1.96 6.10 -43.20
CA GLY A 28 3.11 6.04 -44.13
C GLY A 28 3.78 4.69 -44.32
N SER A 29 5.12 4.61 -44.23
CA SER A 29 5.91 3.39 -44.53
C SER A 29 5.51 2.16 -43.70
N LEU A 30 4.87 2.38 -42.55
CA LEU A 30 4.43 1.32 -41.63
C LEU A 30 3.05 0.74 -41.97
N VAL A 31 2.28 1.37 -42.87
CA VAL A 31 0.92 0.94 -43.23
C VAL A 31 0.89 -0.45 -43.86
N LYS A 32 1.91 -0.77 -44.65
CA LYS A 32 2.02 -2.05 -45.36
C LYS A 32 2.75 -3.12 -44.55
N GLN A 33 3.15 -2.80 -43.32
CA GLN A 33 3.87 -3.75 -42.48
C GLN A 33 2.89 -4.77 -41.91
N GLU A 34 3.15 -6.05 -42.16
CA GLU A 34 2.43 -7.12 -41.50
C GLU A 34 2.76 -7.15 -40.00
N SER A 35 1.75 -7.46 -39.21
CA SER A 35 1.80 -7.60 -37.77
C SER A 35 1.32 -9.00 -37.37
N PHE A 36 1.24 -9.26 -36.07
CA PHE A 36 0.90 -10.59 -35.57
C PHE A 36 -0.54 -11.00 -35.92
N GLY A 37 -0.76 -12.31 -36.05
CA GLY A 37 -2.07 -12.90 -36.29
C GLY A 37 -2.64 -12.66 -37.69
N GLY A 38 -1.78 -12.47 -38.70
CA GLY A 38 -2.18 -12.28 -40.10
C GLY A 38 -2.86 -10.94 -40.40
N LYS A 39 -2.69 -9.94 -39.50
CA LYS A 39 -3.24 -8.59 -39.65
C LYS A 39 -2.15 -7.58 -39.95
N SER A 40 -2.52 -6.46 -40.55
CA SER A 40 -1.61 -5.32 -40.71
C SER A 40 -1.32 -4.63 -39.37
N LEU A 41 -0.20 -3.91 -39.31
CA LEU A 41 0.16 -3.11 -38.14
C LEU A 41 -0.89 -2.05 -37.81
N VAL A 42 -1.55 -1.49 -38.82
CA VAL A 42 -2.61 -0.49 -38.66
C VAL A 42 -3.82 -1.08 -37.94
N GLU A 43 -4.29 -2.25 -38.38
CA GLU A 43 -5.45 -2.93 -37.79
C GLU A 43 -5.19 -3.31 -36.33
N ASN A 44 -3.98 -3.79 -36.03
CA ASN A 44 -3.62 -4.11 -34.65
C ASN A 44 -3.47 -2.85 -33.78
N ALA A 45 -2.92 -1.75 -34.32
CA ALA A 45 -2.84 -0.48 -33.59
C ALA A 45 -4.22 0.11 -33.26
N GLN A 46 -5.18 0.01 -34.18
CA GLN A 46 -6.58 0.42 -33.92
C GLN A 46 -7.23 -0.42 -32.83
N LYS A 47 -7.01 -1.75 -32.84
CA LYS A 47 -7.50 -2.63 -31.78
C LYS A 47 -6.91 -2.33 -30.41
N VAL A 48 -5.66 -1.89 -30.37
CA VAL A 48 -5.03 -1.45 -29.13
C VAL A 48 -5.69 -0.17 -28.62
N ASP A 49 -5.96 0.81 -29.49
CA ASP A 49 -6.69 2.02 -29.11
C ASP A 49 -8.12 1.72 -28.63
N GLU A 50 -8.84 0.83 -29.31
CA GLU A 50 -10.15 0.34 -28.86
C GLU A 50 -10.07 -0.36 -27.50
N ALA A 51 -9.06 -1.20 -27.29
CA ALA A 51 -8.84 -1.87 -26.01
C ALA A 51 -8.59 -0.85 -24.88
N PHE A 52 -7.74 0.16 -25.11
CA PHE A 52 -7.50 1.22 -24.13
C PHE A 52 -8.76 2.01 -23.81
N ASN A 53 -9.54 2.41 -24.82
CA ASN A 53 -10.81 3.11 -24.61
C ASN A 53 -11.80 2.27 -23.78
N ASN A 54 -11.88 0.97 -24.04
CA ASN A 54 -12.73 0.05 -23.27
C ASN A 54 -12.29 -0.07 -21.80
N THR A 55 -10.99 0.07 -21.52
CA THR A 55 -10.43 -0.08 -20.17
C THR A 55 -10.17 1.23 -19.43
N ASN A 56 -10.32 2.39 -20.07
CA ASN A 56 -9.86 3.66 -19.52
C ASN A 56 -10.53 3.99 -18.16
N GLY A 57 -11.84 3.78 -18.05
CA GLY A 57 -12.57 3.99 -16.79
C GLY A 57 -12.13 3.05 -15.65
N LEU A 58 -11.57 1.88 -15.96
CA LEU A 58 -11.00 1.00 -14.94
C LEU A 58 -9.74 1.61 -14.33
N GLN A 59 -8.93 2.32 -15.12
CA GLN A 59 -7.71 2.94 -14.62
C GLN A 59 -8.01 4.02 -13.57
N GLU A 60 -9.10 4.77 -13.73
CA GLU A 60 -9.53 5.79 -12.76
C GLU A 60 -10.03 5.19 -11.44
N ILE A 61 -10.70 4.03 -11.51
CA ILE A 61 -11.18 3.29 -10.34
C ILE A 61 -10.02 2.61 -9.61
N TRP A 62 -9.12 1.98 -10.34
CA TRP A 62 -8.02 1.16 -9.80
C TRP A 62 -6.68 1.90 -9.77
N ASN A 63 -6.69 3.23 -9.70
CA ASN A 63 -5.45 4.02 -9.62
C ASN A 63 -4.78 3.99 -8.24
N HIS A 64 -5.44 3.44 -7.23
CA HIS A 64 -4.92 3.31 -5.87
C HIS A 64 -4.48 1.86 -5.58
N SER A 65 -3.61 1.66 -4.59
CA SER A 65 -2.91 0.36 -4.44
C SER A 65 -3.80 -0.72 -3.84
N HIS A 66 -4.67 -0.34 -2.91
CA HIS A 66 -5.57 -1.27 -2.22
C HIS A 66 -6.94 -0.66 -2.02
N SER A 67 -7.98 -1.49 -2.11
CA SER A 67 -9.32 -1.10 -1.68
C SER A 67 -9.35 -0.80 -0.19
N GLN A 68 -10.31 0.01 0.25
CA GLN A 68 -10.51 0.27 1.69
C GLN A 68 -10.77 -1.02 2.47
N PHE A 69 -11.50 -1.98 1.89
CA PHE A 69 -11.72 -3.29 2.49
C PHE A 69 -10.39 -4.03 2.70
N THR A 70 -9.54 -4.07 1.67
CA THR A 70 -8.22 -4.70 1.72
C THR A 70 -7.36 -4.05 2.81
N TRP A 71 -7.35 -2.72 2.88
CA TRP A 71 -6.64 -2.01 3.95
C TRP A 71 -7.11 -2.45 5.34
N LYS A 72 -8.43 -2.40 5.60
CA LYS A 72 -9.01 -2.66 6.92
C LYS A 72 -8.96 -4.15 7.33
N HIS A 73 -9.09 -5.09 6.40
CA HIS A 73 -9.29 -6.51 6.73
C HIS A 73 -8.07 -7.40 6.46
N ILE A 74 -7.23 -7.04 5.49
CA ILE A 74 -6.12 -7.91 5.05
C ILE A 74 -4.79 -7.31 5.47
N ASN A 75 -4.56 -6.04 5.12
CA ASN A 75 -3.28 -5.39 5.39
C ASN A 75 -3.13 -5.09 6.87
N LEU A 76 -4.12 -4.43 7.48
CA LEU A 76 -4.13 -4.05 8.90
C LEU A 76 -4.83 -5.10 9.76
N SER A 77 -4.42 -6.36 9.61
CA SER A 77 -5.07 -7.52 10.23
C SER A 77 -4.44 -7.98 11.54
N TYR A 78 -3.55 -7.18 12.14
CA TYR A 78 -2.98 -7.54 13.43
C TYR A 78 -4.06 -7.51 14.52
N HIS A 79 -4.01 -8.49 15.42
CA HIS A 79 -4.86 -8.52 16.63
C HIS A 79 -4.49 -7.41 17.64
N SER A 80 -3.30 -6.81 17.50
CA SER A 80 -2.88 -5.65 18.30
C SER A 80 -3.14 -4.35 17.52
N PRO A 81 -3.99 -3.44 18.02
CA PRO A 81 -4.24 -2.15 17.37
C PRO A 81 -2.98 -1.28 17.27
N TRP A 82 -2.05 -1.39 18.24
CA TRP A 82 -0.74 -0.72 18.23
C TRP A 82 0.11 -1.11 17.03
N LYS A 83 0.14 -2.41 16.69
CA LYS A 83 0.83 -2.90 15.50
C LYS A 83 0.19 -2.37 14.22
N ASN A 84 -1.14 -2.27 14.17
CA ASN A 84 -1.85 -1.67 13.05
C ASN A 84 -1.50 -0.18 12.89
N MET A 85 -1.43 0.60 13.99
CA MET A 85 -0.96 1.99 13.94
C MET A 85 0.47 2.11 13.41
N ARG A 86 1.39 1.25 13.87
CA ARG A 86 2.77 1.19 13.37
C ARG A 86 2.82 0.89 11.87
N GLN A 87 1.99 -0.03 11.40
CA GLN A 87 1.89 -0.36 9.98
C GLN A 87 1.34 0.81 9.16
N ILE A 88 0.30 1.51 9.64
CA ILE A 88 -0.20 2.72 8.97
C ILE A 88 0.90 3.77 8.85
N SER A 89 1.68 3.99 9.91
CA SER A 89 2.81 4.94 9.87
C SER A 89 3.84 4.55 8.80
N ALA A 90 4.20 3.27 8.71
CA ALA A 90 5.13 2.77 7.69
C ALA A 90 4.58 2.94 6.26
N GLU A 91 3.31 2.61 6.04
CA GLU A 91 2.63 2.78 4.75
C GLU A 91 2.54 4.27 4.38
N MET A 92 2.12 5.12 5.31
CA MET A 92 2.03 6.58 5.12
C MET A 92 3.38 7.18 4.75
N ALA A 93 4.46 6.77 5.41
CA ALA A 93 5.81 7.22 5.10
C ALA A 93 6.28 6.77 3.71
N SER A 94 5.86 5.59 3.25
CA SER A 94 6.11 5.09 1.89
C SER A 94 5.35 5.92 0.84
N LYS A 95 4.05 6.15 1.07
CA LYS A 95 3.19 6.95 0.18
C LYS A 95 3.62 8.41 0.11
N LYS A 96 4.01 9.00 1.23
CA LYS A 96 4.55 10.37 1.28
C LYS A 96 5.79 10.51 0.38
N ARG A 97 6.75 9.58 0.47
CA ARG A 97 7.94 9.58 -0.39
C ARG A 97 7.57 9.50 -1.87
N ALA A 98 6.67 8.58 -2.23
CA ALA A 98 6.20 8.44 -3.61
C ALA A 98 5.51 9.73 -4.13
N LEU A 99 4.70 10.38 -3.29
CA LEU A 99 4.05 11.66 -3.62
C LEU A 99 5.06 12.80 -3.75
N ASP A 100 6.04 12.89 -2.84
CA ASP A 100 7.09 13.91 -2.91
C ASP A 100 7.91 13.77 -4.18
N ASP A 101 8.29 12.55 -4.56
CA ASP A 101 9.01 12.28 -5.80
C ASP A 101 8.16 12.62 -7.03
N ALA A 102 6.89 12.21 -7.07
CA ALA A 102 5.99 12.51 -8.17
C ALA A 102 5.73 14.02 -8.31
N LYS A 103 5.58 14.72 -7.20
CA LYS A 103 5.41 16.19 -7.13
C LYS A 103 6.61 16.90 -7.73
N TRP A 104 7.84 16.57 -7.31
CA TRP A 104 9.04 17.23 -7.83
C TRP A 104 9.30 16.90 -9.30
N ASN A 105 9.13 15.63 -9.69
CA ASN A 105 9.23 15.22 -11.09
C ASN A 105 8.24 15.97 -11.99
N ARG A 106 7.00 16.20 -11.51
CA ARG A 106 6.00 17.02 -12.21
C ARG A 106 6.49 18.45 -12.42
N VAL A 107 6.94 19.11 -11.36
CA VAL A 107 7.43 20.50 -11.43
C VAL A 107 8.60 20.61 -12.42
N GLU A 108 9.56 19.68 -12.36
CA GLU A 108 10.67 19.66 -13.32
C GLU A 108 10.19 19.50 -14.77
N ASN A 109 9.23 18.60 -15.00
CA ASN A 109 8.69 18.36 -16.33
C ASN A 109 7.89 19.57 -16.85
N GLU A 110 7.20 20.30 -15.97
CA GLU A 110 6.53 21.55 -16.33
C GLU A 110 7.54 22.65 -16.69
N VAL A 111 8.64 22.79 -15.94
CA VAL A 111 9.72 23.72 -16.31
C VAL A 111 10.36 23.34 -17.65
N LYS A 112 10.61 22.05 -17.89
CA LYS A 112 11.11 21.54 -19.17
C LYS A 112 10.13 21.84 -20.31
N LEU A 113 8.82 21.72 -20.07
CA LEU A 113 7.77 22.02 -21.03
C LEU A 113 7.76 23.51 -21.39
N ARG A 114 7.73 24.41 -20.39
CA ARG A 114 7.78 25.87 -20.62
C ARG A 114 9.02 26.30 -21.37
N ARG A 115 10.19 25.73 -21.03
CA ARG A 115 11.44 26.01 -21.76
C ARG A 115 11.36 25.62 -23.23
N LEU A 116 10.70 24.50 -23.55
CA LEU A 116 10.53 24.06 -24.94
C LEU A 116 9.51 24.92 -25.69
N GLU A 117 8.45 25.37 -25.02
CA GLU A 117 7.48 26.32 -25.57
C GLU A 117 8.16 27.66 -25.90
N GLU A 118 8.94 28.23 -24.97
CA GLU A 118 9.70 29.46 -25.22
C GLU A 118 10.73 29.32 -26.34
N GLN A 119 11.39 28.16 -26.46
CA GLN A 119 12.33 27.90 -27.56
C GLN A 119 11.64 27.89 -28.92
N LEU A 120 10.40 27.38 -28.97
CA LEU A 120 9.60 27.35 -30.17
C LEU A 120 9.08 28.74 -30.56
N GLU A 121 8.81 29.61 -29.58
CA GLU A 121 8.35 30.99 -29.82
C GLU A 121 9.49 31.95 -30.20
N LYS A 122 10.66 31.85 -29.57
CA LYS A 122 11.76 32.83 -29.73
C LYS A 122 12.60 32.61 -30.99
N GLU A 123 12.74 31.39 -31.49
CA GLU A 123 13.49 31.13 -32.73
C GLU A 123 12.57 31.28 -33.96
N HIS A 124 12.41 32.52 -34.42
CA HIS A 124 11.67 32.87 -35.64
C HIS A 124 12.24 32.22 -36.92
N GLU A 125 13.48 31.71 -36.89
CA GLU A 125 14.13 30.95 -37.98
C GLU A 125 14.68 29.60 -37.48
N LEU A 126 13.87 28.85 -36.73
CA LEU A 126 14.19 27.45 -36.46
C LEU A 126 14.25 26.66 -37.77
N GLU A 127 15.38 25.99 -38.02
CA GLU A 127 15.48 24.98 -39.08
C GLU A 127 14.32 23.98 -38.92
N TYR A 128 13.59 23.72 -40.01
CA TYR A 128 12.33 22.96 -39.98
C TYR A 128 12.42 21.70 -39.11
N TRP A 129 13.45 20.87 -39.33
CA TRP A 129 13.66 19.61 -38.60
C TRP A 129 13.93 19.78 -37.09
N LYS A 130 14.47 20.94 -36.68
CA LYS A 130 14.68 21.28 -35.26
C LYS A 130 13.36 21.68 -34.59
N ALA A 131 12.53 22.50 -35.25
CA ALA A 131 11.18 22.84 -34.75
C ALA A 131 10.30 21.59 -34.61
N VAL A 132 10.40 20.72 -35.61
CA VAL A 132 9.81 19.40 -35.68
C VAL A 132 10.14 18.54 -34.45
N LYS A 133 11.42 18.37 -34.16
CA LYS A 133 11.89 17.58 -33.02
C LYS A 133 11.43 18.17 -31.68
N LEU A 134 11.41 19.50 -31.58
CA LEU A 134 10.89 20.20 -30.40
C LEU A 134 9.40 19.90 -30.17
N LYS A 135 8.57 19.96 -31.21
CA LYS A 135 7.14 19.62 -31.12
C LYS A 135 6.89 18.18 -30.66
N ILE A 136 7.64 17.20 -31.16
CA ILE A 136 7.55 15.81 -30.67
C ILE A 136 7.92 15.71 -29.19
N LYS A 137 8.99 16.39 -28.78
CA LYS A 137 9.44 16.37 -27.38
C LYS A 137 8.40 16.99 -26.44
N LEU A 138 7.81 18.10 -26.87
CA LEU A 138 6.74 18.79 -26.18
C LEU A 138 5.49 17.89 -26.07
N ALA A 139 5.13 17.23 -27.16
CA ALA A 139 4.04 16.25 -27.22
C ALA A 139 4.22 15.12 -26.19
N LYS A 140 5.39 14.48 -26.21
CA LYS A 140 5.73 13.39 -25.28
C LYS A 140 5.71 13.83 -23.81
N LEU A 141 6.16 15.06 -23.53
CA LEU A 141 6.12 15.62 -22.17
C LEU A 141 4.69 15.92 -21.71
N LYS A 142 3.85 16.48 -22.58
CA LYS A 142 2.42 16.72 -22.28
C LYS A 142 1.68 15.42 -21.98
N GLU A 143 1.89 14.39 -22.79
CA GLU A 143 1.30 13.06 -22.57
C GLU A 143 1.78 12.44 -21.24
N GLY A 144 3.08 12.48 -20.97
CA GLY A 144 3.66 11.97 -19.71
C GLY A 144 3.16 12.72 -18.48
N LEU A 145 2.94 14.04 -18.57
CA LEU A 145 2.34 14.85 -17.49
C LEU A 145 0.88 14.47 -17.24
N SER A 146 0.11 14.15 -18.29
CA SER A 146 -1.28 13.70 -18.14
C SER A 146 -1.35 12.37 -17.39
N GLN A 147 -0.57 11.39 -17.85
CA GLN A 147 -0.53 10.06 -17.20
C GLN A 147 -0.03 10.14 -15.74
N SER A 148 0.90 11.06 -15.46
CA SER A 148 1.37 11.29 -14.09
C SER A 148 0.27 11.81 -13.15
N ASN A 149 -0.77 12.49 -13.65
CA ASN A 149 -1.88 12.97 -12.81
C ASN A 149 -2.63 11.80 -12.18
N THR A 150 -2.96 10.79 -12.98
CA THR A 150 -3.72 9.62 -12.50
C THR A 150 -2.97 8.86 -11.41
N ILE A 151 -1.63 8.77 -11.52
CA ILE A 151 -0.77 8.14 -10.50
C ILE A 151 -0.72 8.97 -9.22
N ILE A 152 -0.56 10.29 -9.34
CA ILE A 152 -0.55 11.21 -8.19
C ILE A 152 -1.89 11.13 -7.46
N GLU A 153 -3.00 11.19 -8.20
CA GLU A 153 -4.36 11.09 -7.64
C GLU A 153 -4.57 9.76 -6.90
N GLY A 154 -4.12 8.64 -7.48
CA GLY A 154 -4.17 7.33 -6.84
C GLY A 154 -3.39 7.27 -5.52
N ALA A 155 -2.19 7.85 -5.50
CA ALA A 155 -1.39 7.94 -4.28
C ALA A 155 -2.02 8.87 -3.22
N MET A 156 -2.68 9.95 -3.65
CA MET A 156 -3.47 10.82 -2.75
C MET A 156 -4.65 10.06 -2.13
N LYS A 157 -5.38 9.26 -2.92
CA LYS A 157 -6.47 8.41 -2.41
C LYS A 157 -5.97 7.43 -1.36
N ASP A 158 -4.83 6.77 -1.61
CA ASP A 158 -4.21 5.86 -0.63
C ASP A 158 -3.88 6.58 0.70
N VAL A 159 -3.30 7.78 0.64
CA VAL A 159 -2.98 8.59 1.84
C VAL A 159 -4.23 8.96 2.62
N LEU A 160 -5.27 9.44 1.95
CA LEU A 160 -6.52 9.84 2.60
C LEU A 160 -7.23 8.63 3.22
N ALA A 161 -7.27 7.49 2.53
CA ALA A 161 -7.84 6.26 3.07
C ALA A 161 -7.08 5.76 4.31
N LEU A 162 -5.74 5.80 4.28
CA LEU A 162 -4.92 5.45 5.44
C LEU A 162 -5.13 6.41 6.61
N ASN A 163 -5.32 7.70 6.34
CA ASN A 163 -5.62 8.70 7.38
C ASN A 163 -6.98 8.45 8.04
N GLU A 164 -8.02 8.13 7.26
CA GLU A 164 -9.33 7.77 7.82
C GLU A 164 -9.23 6.56 8.75
N ILE A 165 -8.44 5.55 8.36
CA ILE A 165 -8.23 4.36 9.20
C ILE A 165 -7.42 4.71 10.46
N TYR A 166 -6.42 5.58 10.33
CA TYR A 166 -5.68 6.12 11.47
C TYR A 166 -6.60 6.82 12.46
N ASP A 167 -7.52 7.65 11.98
CA ASP A 167 -8.51 8.35 12.80
C ASP A 167 -9.42 7.37 13.54
N GLN A 168 -9.91 6.34 12.86
CA GLN A 168 -10.72 5.27 13.48
C GLN A 168 -9.96 4.49 14.56
N LEU A 169 -8.65 4.28 14.40
CA LEU A 169 -7.84 3.57 15.39
C LEU A 169 -7.48 4.43 16.62
N LYS A 170 -7.47 5.76 16.50
CA LYS A 170 -7.22 6.68 17.63
C LYS A 170 -8.24 6.47 18.76
N ASP A 171 -9.48 6.10 18.41
CA ASP A 171 -10.53 5.80 19.40
C ASP A 171 -10.19 4.58 20.27
N GLN A 172 -9.37 3.65 19.75
CA GLN A 172 -8.97 2.44 20.47
C GLN A 172 -7.60 2.61 21.15
N VAL A 173 -6.68 3.31 20.49
CA VAL A 173 -5.31 3.53 20.95
C VAL A 173 -4.93 4.98 20.68
N SER A 174 -4.84 5.75 21.76
CA SER A 174 -4.47 7.16 21.72
C SER A 174 -3.55 7.54 22.86
N ASN A 175 -2.91 8.70 22.73
CA ASN A 175 -2.09 9.32 23.77
C ASN A 175 -0.97 8.41 24.32
N PHE A 176 -0.24 7.78 23.39
CA PHE A 176 0.79 6.82 23.73
C PHE A 176 2.19 7.27 23.33
N SER A 177 3.17 6.74 24.06
CA SER A 177 4.60 6.90 23.86
C SER A 177 5.23 5.63 23.27
N GLU A 178 6.51 5.71 22.90
CA GLU A 178 7.26 4.52 22.45
C GLU A 178 7.41 3.47 23.56
N GLU A 179 7.53 3.92 24.81
CA GLU A 179 7.53 3.04 25.99
C GLU A 179 6.24 2.22 26.12
N ASP A 180 5.08 2.84 25.88
CA ASP A 180 3.80 2.12 25.91
C ASP A 180 3.74 1.04 24.81
N VAL A 181 4.33 1.32 23.64
CA VAL A 181 4.44 0.36 22.53
C VAL A 181 5.34 -0.82 22.90
N GLU A 182 6.50 -0.55 23.50
CA GLU A 182 7.45 -1.60 23.94
C GLU A 182 6.80 -2.53 24.98
N ASN A 183 6.05 -1.98 25.93
CA ASN A 183 5.31 -2.78 26.91
C ASN A 183 4.21 -3.67 26.27
N GLU A 184 3.64 -3.24 25.14
CA GLU A 184 2.61 -4.00 24.41
C GLU A 184 3.20 -5.02 23.41
N GLU A 185 4.50 -4.98 23.10
CA GLU A 185 5.14 -5.87 22.12
C GLU A 185 5.02 -7.35 22.50
N ALA A 186 5.28 -7.68 23.77
CA ALA A 186 5.19 -9.05 24.27
C ALA A 186 3.77 -9.62 24.09
N LYS A 187 2.74 -8.83 24.42
CA LYS A 187 1.33 -9.19 24.17
C LYS A 187 1.04 -9.32 22.68
N ALA A 188 1.51 -8.41 21.84
CA ALA A 188 1.27 -8.48 20.40
C ALA A 188 1.86 -9.75 19.77
N HIS A 189 3.08 -10.13 20.15
CA HIS A 189 3.73 -11.36 19.71
C HIS A 189 3.02 -12.61 20.24
N LEU A 190 2.61 -12.61 21.51
CA LEU A 190 1.84 -13.71 22.08
C LEU A 190 0.51 -13.89 21.35
N LYS A 191 -0.29 -12.82 21.16
CA LYS A 191 -1.56 -12.89 20.43
C LYS A 191 -1.40 -13.51 19.04
N ARG A 192 -0.32 -13.13 18.33
CA ARG A 192 0.00 -13.72 17.02
C ARG A 192 0.28 -15.22 17.11
N SER A 193 1.14 -15.63 18.04
CA SER A 193 1.47 -17.04 18.28
C SER A 193 0.22 -17.86 18.64
N LEU A 194 -0.65 -17.35 19.52
CA LEU A 194 -1.89 -18.00 19.93
C LEU A 194 -2.82 -18.25 18.73
N VAL A 195 -2.98 -17.27 17.83
CA VAL A 195 -3.82 -17.41 16.63
C VAL A 195 -3.26 -18.48 15.69
N GLN A 196 -1.94 -18.56 15.54
CA GLN A 196 -1.29 -19.61 14.74
C GLN A 196 -1.48 -20.99 15.37
N CYS A 197 -1.29 -21.11 16.69
CA CYS A 197 -1.55 -22.34 17.46
C CYS A 197 -3.00 -22.83 17.30
N ILE A 198 -3.99 -21.93 17.36
CA ILE A 198 -5.40 -22.28 17.16
C ILE A 198 -5.65 -22.82 15.76
N ARG A 199 -5.00 -22.25 14.74
CA ARG A 199 -5.11 -22.74 13.36
C ARG A 199 -4.54 -24.16 13.23
N ASP A 200 -3.40 -24.43 13.86
CA ASP A 200 -2.80 -25.77 13.90
C ASP A 200 -3.72 -26.79 14.58
N VAL A 201 -4.31 -26.42 15.71
CA VAL A 201 -5.25 -27.29 16.45
C VAL A 201 -6.55 -27.51 15.67
N ARG A 202 -7.08 -26.48 14.99
CA ARG A 202 -8.23 -26.64 14.09
C ARG A 202 -7.94 -27.61 12.95
N GLN A 203 -6.76 -27.52 12.35
CA GLN A 203 -6.37 -28.33 11.19
C GLN A 203 -5.98 -29.76 11.57
N SER A 204 -5.18 -29.94 12.62
CA SER A 204 -4.49 -31.21 12.92
C SER A 204 -4.71 -31.73 14.34
N GLY A 205 -5.43 -30.98 15.17
CA GLY A 205 -5.67 -31.30 16.59
C GLY A 205 -4.51 -30.95 17.51
N HIS A 206 -3.34 -30.57 16.99
CA HIS A 206 -2.13 -30.35 17.78
C HIS A 206 -1.37 -29.12 17.28
N ILE A 207 -0.71 -28.39 18.19
CA ILE A 207 0.19 -27.28 17.87
C ILE A 207 1.44 -27.85 17.18
N THR A 208 1.83 -27.29 16.05
CA THR A 208 3.01 -27.76 15.32
C THR A 208 4.32 -27.35 15.99
N LYS A 209 5.41 -28.04 15.67
CA LYS A 209 6.73 -27.78 16.25
C LYS A 209 7.15 -26.30 16.15
N GLY A 210 6.91 -25.65 15.01
CA GLY A 210 7.31 -24.25 14.83
C GLY A 210 6.57 -23.30 15.76
N GLU A 211 5.27 -23.52 15.95
CA GLU A 211 4.47 -22.69 16.86
C GLU A 211 4.76 -23.02 18.34
N GLN A 212 5.11 -24.26 18.67
CA GLN A 212 5.62 -24.62 20.00
C GLN A 212 6.92 -23.86 20.31
N GLU A 213 7.87 -23.83 19.37
CA GLU A 213 9.11 -23.07 19.52
C GLU A 213 8.82 -21.58 19.72
N TYR A 214 7.86 -21.02 18.98
CA TYR A 214 7.51 -19.61 19.12
C TYR A 214 6.89 -19.29 20.50
N LEU A 215 6.03 -20.17 21.02
CA LEU A 215 5.52 -20.06 22.40
C LEU A 215 6.67 -20.10 23.43
N GLU A 216 7.64 -21.00 23.27
CA GLU A 216 8.80 -21.12 24.16
C GLU A 216 9.74 -19.91 24.07
N GLN A 217 9.88 -19.30 22.89
CA GLN A 217 10.63 -18.05 22.72
C GLN A 217 10.01 -16.90 23.52
N ILE A 218 8.68 -16.87 23.67
CA ILE A 218 7.95 -15.90 24.51
C ILE A 218 8.00 -16.30 25.99
N GLY A 219 8.19 -17.58 26.32
CA GLY A 219 8.21 -18.10 27.70
C GLY A 219 7.00 -18.94 28.08
N VAL A 220 6.12 -19.23 27.13
CA VAL A 220 4.88 -19.98 27.37
C VAL A 220 5.14 -21.49 27.27
N ASN A 221 4.58 -22.27 28.20
CA ASN A 221 4.63 -23.73 28.17
C ASN A 221 3.69 -24.28 27.06
N PRO A 222 4.21 -24.93 26.00
CA PRO A 222 3.38 -25.38 24.88
C PRO A 222 2.42 -26.51 25.24
N GLY A 223 2.79 -27.39 26.18
CA GLY A 223 1.95 -28.50 26.62
C GLY A 223 0.69 -28.03 27.34
N ARG A 224 0.82 -27.04 28.22
CA ARG A 224 -0.34 -26.40 28.86
C ARG A 224 -1.19 -25.65 27.83
N MET A 225 -0.53 -24.96 26.90
CA MET A 225 -1.22 -24.23 25.84
C MET A 225 -2.03 -25.16 24.92
N GLN A 226 -1.46 -26.30 24.52
CA GLN A 226 -2.14 -27.33 23.72
C GLN A 226 -3.48 -27.74 24.34
N MET A 227 -3.52 -27.98 25.65
CA MET A 227 -4.75 -28.36 26.35
C MET A 227 -5.80 -27.25 26.32
N MET A 228 -5.39 -26.00 26.57
CA MET A 228 -6.29 -24.84 26.55
C MET A 228 -6.86 -24.59 25.14
N MET A 229 -6.00 -24.67 24.12
CA MET A 229 -6.38 -24.49 22.72
C MET A 229 -7.33 -25.59 22.24
N ALA A 230 -7.07 -26.84 22.59
CA ALA A 230 -7.95 -27.97 22.26
C ALA A 230 -9.34 -27.80 22.88
N LYS A 231 -9.40 -27.33 24.14
CA LYS A 231 -10.68 -27.03 24.81
C LYS A 231 -11.43 -25.90 24.09
N TYR A 232 -10.76 -24.78 23.82
CA TYR A 232 -11.37 -23.66 23.10
C TYR A 232 -11.91 -24.08 21.73
N VAL A 233 -11.13 -24.81 20.92
CA VAL A 233 -11.57 -25.26 19.59
C VAL A 233 -12.76 -26.23 19.68
N ALA A 234 -12.84 -27.05 20.73
CA ALA A 234 -14.00 -27.92 20.94
C ALA A 234 -15.28 -27.11 21.25
N GLU A 235 -15.18 -26.07 22.08
CA GLU A 235 -16.27 -25.15 22.40
C GLU A 235 -16.69 -24.32 21.17
N GLU A 236 -15.71 -23.83 20.40
CA GLU A 236 -15.93 -23.07 19.18
C GLU A 236 -16.72 -23.86 18.13
N ARG A 237 -16.42 -25.16 17.95
CA ARG A 237 -17.07 -26.02 16.94
C ARG A 237 -18.57 -26.22 17.15
N VAL A 238 -19.06 -26.08 18.37
CA VAL A 238 -20.48 -26.25 18.72
C VAL A 238 -21.19 -24.91 18.89
N SER A 239 -20.48 -23.80 18.73
CA SER A 239 -21.05 -22.45 18.75
C SER A 239 -21.92 -22.18 17.52
N GLU A 240 -23.00 -21.41 17.69
CA GLU A 240 -23.82 -20.91 16.58
C GLU A 240 -23.28 -19.61 15.96
N ASP A 241 -22.31 -18.96 16.60
CA ASP A 241 -21.70 -17.72 16.12
C ASP A 241 -20.68 -18.02 15.00
N TRP A 242 -20.95 -17.48 13.81
CA TRP A 242 -20.08 -17.58 12.63
C TRP A 242 -18.94 -16.54 12.62
N SER A 243 -18.96 -15.57 13.55
CA SER A 243 -17.95 -14.52 13.64
C SER A 243 -16.66 -15.00 14.31
N SER A 244 -15.56 -14.26 14.10
CA SER A 244 -14.30 -14.49 14.80
C SER A 244 -14.26 -13.87 16.20
N LYS A 245 -15.35 -13.29 16.71
CA LYS A 245 -15.36 -12.55 17.99
C LYS A 245 -14.87 -13.40 19.18
N GLY A 246 -15.29 -14.67 19.23
CA GLY A 246 -14.85 -15.62 20.24
C GLY A 246 -13.32 -15.79 20.27
N LEU A 247 -12.71 -15.84 19.08
CA LEU A 247 -11.26 -15.97 18.92
C LEU A 247 -10.53 -14.75 19.49
N TYR A 248 -10.97 -13.54 19.14
CA TYR A 248 -10.34 -12.31 19.65
C TYR A 248 -10.43 -12.24 21.18
N SER A 249 -11.62 -12.51 21.73
CA SER A 249 -11.85 -12.46 23.18
C SER A 249 -11.00 -13.48 23.93
N PHE A 250 -10.89 -14.70 23.40
CA PHE A 250 -10.07 -15.76 23.98
C PHE A 250 -8.58 -15.40 23.93
N VAL A 251 -8.08 -14.96 22.77
CA VAL A 251 -6.67 -14.58 22.59
C VAL A 251 -6.28 -13.40 23.49
N ASP A 252 -7.14 -12.39 23.61
CA ASP A 252 -6.91 -11.24 24.49
C ASP A 252 -6.85 -11.65 25.96
N HIS A 253 -7.78 -12.51 26.40
CA HIS A 253 -7.80 -13.00 27.78
C HIS A 253 -6.52 -13.74 28.15
N ILE A 254 -6.07 -14.67 27.30
CA ILE A 254 -4.84 -15.43 27.53
C ILE A 254 -3.60 -14.53 27.49
N ALA A 255 -3.56 -13.55 26.59
CA ALA A 255 -2.44 -12.63 26.51
C ALA A 255 -2.28 -11.80 27.79
N ILE A 256 -3.39 -11.29 28.34
CA ILE A 256 -3.40 -10.56 29.61
C ILE A 256 -2.99 -11.47 30.77
N GLU A 257 -3.54 -12.70 30.83
CA GLU A 257 -3.19 -13.64 31.90
C GLU A 257 -1.68 -13.98 31.90
N LEU A 258 -1.10 -14.29 30.75
CA LEU A 258 0.28 -14.76 30.69
C LEU A 258 1.31 -13.65 30.79
N ILE A 259 1.06 -12.49 30.18
CA ILE A 259 2.01 -11.37 30.18
C ILE A 259 1.79 -10.47 31.39
N ASP A 260 0.57 -9.95 31.58
CA ASP A 260 0.32 -8.94 32.61
C ASP A 260 0.27 -9.55 34.02
N ASN A 261 -0.30 -10.76 34.19
CA ASN A 261 -0.44 -11.38 35.51
C ASN A 261 0.71 -12.33 35.87
N ILE A 262 1.15 -13.18 34.95
CA ILE A 262 2.19 -14.17 35.22
C ILE A 262 3.60 -13.64 34.88
N GLY A 263 3.73 -12.79 33.86
CA GLY A 263 5.03 -12.26 33.41
C GLY A 263 5.93 -13.34 32.80
N VAL A 264 5.37 -14.25 31.99
CA VAL A 264 6.13 -15.36 31.38
C VAL A 264 7.28 -14.88 30.48
N ASP A 265 7.11 -13.73 29.85
CA ASP A 265 8.11 -13.02 29.05
C ASP A 265 9.27 -12.53 29.90
N LYS A 266 9.00 -11.95 31.07
CA LYS A 266 10.03 -11.50 32.02
C LYS A 266 10.84 -12.67 32.54
N ILE A 267 10.17 -13.76 32.94
CA ILE A 267 10.82 -15.01 33.37
C ILE A 267 11.70 -15.55 32.23
N ARG A 268 11.22 -15.48 30.98
CA ARG A 268 12.00 -15.94 29.83
C ARG A 268 13.25 -15.11 29.60
N MET A 269 13.16 -13.79 29.70
CA MET A 269 14.30 -12.88 29.57
C MET A 269 15.34 -13.14 30.68
N GLU A 270 14.88 -13.33 31.92
CA GLU A 270 15.76 -13.67 33.06
C GLU A 270 16.52 -14.98 32.81
N ILE A 271 15.83 -16.03 32.33
CA ILE A 271 16.47 -17.31 31.98
C ILE A 271 17.54 -17.15 30.88
N MET A 272 17.32 -16.23 29.94
CA MET A 272 18.29 -15.92 28.89
C MET A 272 19.45 -15.01 29.36
N GLY A 273 19.34 -14.42 30.55
CA GLY A 273 20.32 -13.47 31.10
C GLY A 273 20.14 -12.04 30.59
N PHE A 274 18.95 -11.67 30.13
CA PHE A 274 18.59 -10.30 29.74
C PHE A 274 17.77 -9.60 30.84
N ASP A 275 17.91 -8.27 30.93
CA ASP A 275 17.01 -7.44 31.71
C ASP A 275 15.65 -7.37 31.01
N SER A 276 14.56 -7.47 31.79
CA SER A 276 13.20 -7.36 31.26
C SER A 276 12.74 -5.92 31.05
N GLU A 277 13.43 -4.96 31.65
CA GLU A 277 13.11 -3.55 31.49
C GLU A 277 13.76 -2.99 30.21
N TYR A 278 12.99 -2.21 29.44
CA TYR A 278 13.51 -1.49 28.29
C TYR A 278 14.38 -0.30 28.75
N ASN A 279 15.26 0.19 27.88
CA ASN A 279 16.06 1.37 28.20
C ASN A 279 15.33 2.66 27.80
N PRO A 280 14.84 3.47 28.75
CA PRO A 280 14.07 4.68 28.46
C PRO A 280 14.90 5.80 27.81
N GLU A 281 16.24 5.70 27.79
CA GLU A 281 17.10 6.66 27.08
C GLU A 281 16.99 6.55 25.56
N PHE A 282 16.60 5.38 25.04
CA PHE A 282 16.44 5.16 23.61
C PHE A 282 15.01 5.41 23.11
N SER A 283 14.04 5.54 24.02
CA SER A 283 12.64 5.73 23.70
C SER A 283 12.26 7.21 23.58
N SER A 284 11.48 7.55 22.55
CA SER A 284 10.84 8.84 22.42
C SER A 284 9.78 9.04 23.51
N LYS A 285 9.95 10.11 24.29
CA LYS A 285 9.00 10.53 25.35
C LYS A 285 7.78 11.28 24.83
N THR A 286 7.74 11.58 23.53
CA THR A 286 6.65 12.36 22.93
C THR A 286 5.42 11.47 22.79
N LYS A 287 4.31 11.91 23.37
CA LYS A 287 3.02 11.23 23.18
C LYS A 287 2.45 11.57 21.80
N THR A 288 1.88 10.56 21.14
CA THR A 288 1.32 10.66 19.79
C THR A 288 -0.12 10.15 19.76
N ALA A 289 -0.79 10.30 18.61
CA ALA A 289 -2.18 9.88 18.42
C ALA A 289 -3.14 10.53 19.44
N LEU A 290 -3.02 11.84 19.64
CA LEU A 290 -3.93 12.58 20.50
C LEU A 290 -5.32 12.63 19.86
N VAL A 291 -6.36 12.42 20.67
CA VAL A 291 -7.75 12.64 20.25
C VAL A 291 -7.97 14.15 20.24
N GLU A 292 -8.48 14.67 19.12
CA GLU A 292 -8.93 16.07 19.07
C GLU A 292 -10.15 16.19 19.98
N ILE A 293 -10.03 16.99 21.04
CA ILE A 293 -11.17 17.35 21.87
C ILE A 293 -11.83 18.51 21.13
N ASP A 294 -12.96 18.25 20.49
CA ASP A 294 -13.81 19.32 19.95
C ASP A 294 -14.27 20.19 21.13
N ASP A 295 -13.83 21.46 21.13
CA ASP A 295 -14.34 22.54 22.00
C ASP A 295 -15.71 23.05 21.52
#